data_AF-A0A7K1WYF6-F1
#
_entry.id   AF-A0A7K1WYF6-F1
#
_cell.length_a   1.000
_cell.length_b   1.000
_cell.length_c   1.000
_cell.angle_alpha   90.00
_cell.angle_beta   90.00
_cell.angle_gamma   90.00
#
_symmetry.space_group_name_H-M   'P 1'
#
loop_
_entity.id
_entity.type
_entity.pdbx_description
1 polymer ?
#
loop_
_entity_poly.entity_id
_entity_poly.type
_entity_poly.pdbx_seq_one_letter_code
_entity_poly.pdbx_strand_id
1 'polypeptide(L)'
;MKKILSLLIVVTLFYSCGEYQKALKNEDVAAKFEMATKMYDAGKYNKAIRLFEQLATSYRGKPQAEKLFYMFSQSYYKTKQYYLAGYQFEAFVSGYPRSEKVQEAAFLGAYSYSKLSPVYSLDQADTVKALEKLQAFIDNYPNSEYIPQANEAVQKLNGKLEKKAYENAKGYNTISDYKSAIIAFDNFIADFPGTPLKEDALFYKYDSAYQLAINSVPSKMEERLHVAQTAYANLLKFKSDTKYKEKADEMNARVETDLQKFTK
;
A
#
# COMPACT_ATOMS: atom_id res chain seq x y z
N MET A 1 -37.87 40.82 16.75
CA MET A 1 -36.84 40.04 17.47
C MET A 1 -36.24 38.91 16.63
N LYS A 2 -37.01 37.96 16.11
CA LYS A 2 -36.48 36.85 15.27
C LYS A 2 -35.63 37.33 14.06
N LYS A 3 -36.08 38.36 13.34
CA LYS A 3 -35.33 38.95 12.20
C LYS A 3 -34.01 39.63 12.61
N ILE A 4 -33.97 40.25 13.79
CA ILE A 4 -32.76 40.89 14.34
C ILE A 4 -31.78 39.82 14.80
N LEU A 5 -32.27 38.75 15.44
CA LEU A 5 -31.46 37.60 15.84
C LEU A 5 -30.85 36.89 14.62
N SER A 6 -31.61 36.73 13.53
CA SER A 6 -31.12 36.19 12.25
C SER A 6 -30.05 37.09 11.61
N LEU A 7 -30.24 38.42 11.65
CA LEU A 7 -29.27 39.39 11.14
C LEU A 7 -27.96 39.34 11.95
N LEU A 8 -28.05 39.20 13.27
CA LEU A 8 -26.90 39.15 14.17
C LEU A 8 -26.09 37.85 13.97
N ILE A 9 -26.76 36.72 13.77
CA ILE A 9 -26.13 35.44 13.39
C ILE A 9 -25.40 35.57 12.05
N VAL A 10 -26.03 36.19 11.05
CA VAL A 10 -25.41 36.40 9.73
C VAL A 10 -24.18 37.32 9.84
N VAL A 11 -24.24 38.42 10.61
CA VAL A 11 -23.10 39.33 10.82
C VAL A 11 -21.93 38.64 11.54
N THR A 12 -22.21 37.78 12.52
CA THR A 12 -21.14 37.01 13.21
C THR A 12 -20.44 35.99 12.29
N LEU A 13 -21.16 35.43 11.30
CA LEU A 13 -20.57 34.53 10.31
C LEU A 13 -19.62 35.27 9.34
N PHE A 14 -19.88 36.54 9.04
CA PHE A 14 -19.04 37.35 8.15
C PHE A 14 -17.80 37.96 8.83
N TYR A 15 -17.85 38.24 10.13
CA TYR A 15 -16.71 38.81 10.87
C TYR A 15 -15.47 37.88 10.87
N SER A 16 -15.69 36.57 10.92
CA SER A 16 -14.61 35.56 10.92
C SER A 16 -13.80 35.52 9.61
N CYS A 17 -14.32 36.03 8.49
CA CYS A 17 -13.60 36.03 7.22
C CYS A 17 -12.60 37.19 7.12
N GLY A 18 -12.88 38.31 7.81
CA GLY A 18 -12.05 39.51 7.78
C GLY A 18 -10.69 39.35 8.46
N GLU A 19 -10.65 38.69 9.63
CA GLU A 19 -9.39 38.48 10.36
C GLU A 19 -8.41 37.58 9.60
N TYR A 20 -8.91 36.49 9.02
CA TYR A 20 -8.09 35.58 8.23
C TYR A 20 -7.48 36.29 7.01
N GLN A 21 -8.29 37.07 6.29
CA GLN A 21 -7.82 37.76 5.10
C GLN A 21 -6.82 38.88 5.43
N LYS A 22 -6.99 39.54 6.58
CA LYS A 22 -6.01 40.48 7.13
C LYS A 22 -4.69 39.77 7.43
N ALA A 23 -4.72 38.67 8.16
CA ALA A 23 -3.52 37.90 8.49
C ALA A 23 -2.79 37.35 7.26
N LEU A 24 -3.54 36.89 6.24
CA LEU A 24 -2.97 36.38 4.99
C LEU A 24 -2.20 37.46 4.19
N LYS A 25 -2.65 38.72 4.28
CA LYS A 25 -2.01 39.86 3.62
C LYS A 25 -0.99 40.58 4.50
N ASN A 26 -0.89 40.23 5.78
CA ASN A 26 -0.01 40.89 6.72
C ASN A 26 1.43 40.39 6.53
N GLU A 27 2.41 41.29 6.63
CA GLU A 27 3.84 40.95 6.65
C GLU A 27 4.31 40.49 8.05
N ASP A 28 3.53 40.79 9.10
CA ASP A 28 3.82 40.33 10.46
C ASP A 28 3.70 38.80 10.57
N VAL A 29 4.87 38.17 10.67
CA VAL A 29 5.05 36.73 10.82
C VAL A 29 4.46 36.19 12.12
N ALA A 30 4.39 36.97 13.19
CA ALA A 30 3.83 36.54 14.48
C ALA A 30 2.30 36.47 14.41
N ALA A 31 1.64 37.53 13.97
CA ALA A 31 0.19 37.54 13.76
C ALA A 31 -0.27 36.46 12.76
N LYS A 32 0.52 36.22 11.71
CA LYS A 32 0.22 35.16 10.74
C LYS A 32 0.32 33.76 11.35
N PHE A 33 1.30 33.51 12.22
CA PHE A 33 1.46 32.24 12.91
C PHE A 33 0.33 31.97 13.91
N GLU A 34 -0.08 32.99 14.67
CA GLU A 34 -1.23 32.89 15.58
C GLU A 34 -2.51 32.54 14.80
N MET A 35 -2.76 33.23 13.68
CA MET A 35 -3.90 32.92 12.83
C MET A 35 -3.81 31.51 12.23
N ALA A 36 -2.63 31.06 11.80
CA ALA A 36 -2.44 29.72 11.26
C ALA A 36 -2.77 28.64 12.31
N THR A 37 -2.30 28.86 13.55
CA THR A 37 -2.61 28.01 14.70
C THR A 37 -4.11 28.00 15.00
N LYS A 38 -4.76 29.18 15.04
CA LYS A 38 -6.22 29.30 15.21
C LYS A 38 -7.00 28.54 14.12
N MET A 39 -6.53 28.57 12.86
CA MET A 39 -7.15 27.81 11.78
C MET A 39 -6.93 26.31 11.93
N TYR A 40 -5.73 25.88 12.36
CA TYR A 40 -5.42 24.48 12.64
C TYR A 40 -6.29 23.91 13.76
N ASP A 41 -6.36 24.61 14.89
CA ASP A 41 -7.13 24.22 16.07
C ASP A 41 -8.64 24.18 15.77
N ALA A 42 -9.12 25.07 14.90
CA ALA A 42 -10.50 25.08 14.41
C ALA A 42 -10.80 24.01 13.33
N GLY A 43 -9.84 23.14 13.00
CA GLY A 43 -10.00 22.10 11.96
C GLY A 43 -10.01 22.64 10.53
N LYS A 44 -9.73 23.94 10.32
CA LYS A 44 -9.71 24.61 9.02
C LYS A 44 -8.34 24.43 8.35
N TYR A 45 -7.92 23.19 8.16
CA TYR A 45 -6.57 22.81 7.72
C TYR A 45 -6.15 23.44 6.38
N ASN A 46 -7.05 23.55 5.40
CA ASN A 46 -6.74 24.23 4.12
C ASN A 46 -6.39 25.72 4.30
N LYS A 47 -7.03 26.39 5.27
CA LYS A 47 -6.69 27.78 5.61
C LYS A 47 -5.37 27.86 6.37
N ALA A 48 -5.13 26.90 7.27
CA ALA A 48 -3.87 26.80 8.00
C ALA A 48 -2.68 26.59 7.05
N ILE A 49 -2.79 25.66 6.08
CA ILE A 49 -1.78 25.37 5.05
C ILE A 49 -1.34 26.64 4.33
N ARG A 50 -2.28 27.44 3.82
CA ARG A 50 -1.96 28.67 3.08
C ARG A 50 -1.13 29.67 3.91
N LEU A 51 -1.40 29.74 5.21
CA LEU A 51 -0.65 30.61 6.12
C LEU A 51 0.72 29.99 6.44
N PHE A 52 0.79 28.67 6.71
CA PHE A 52 2.05 27.97 6.96
C PHE A 52 3.01 28.01 5.78
N GLU A 53 2.52 27.90 4.54
CA GLU A 53 3.32 28.01 3.32
C GLU A 53 4.05 29.35 3.24
N GLN A 54 3.40 30.45 3.60
CA GLN A 54 4.02 31.79 3.64
C GLN A 54 5.01 31.96 4.79
N LEU A 55 4.87 31.16 5.86
CA LEU A 55 5.70 31.25 7.06
C LEU A 55 6.91 30.31 7.02
N ALA A 56 6.86 29.24 6.23
CA ALA A 56 7.84 28.16 6.23
C ALA A 56 9.29 28.67 6.13
N THR A 57 9.56 29.60 5.21
CA THR A 57 10.92 30.13 5.02
C THR A 57 11.37 31.02 6.17
N SER A 58 10.52 31.92 6.67
CA SER A 58 10.88 32.91 7.68
C SER A 58 10.95 32.34 9.10
N TYR A 59 10.31 31.20 9.35
CA TYR A 59 10.32 30.53 10.66
C TYR A 59 11.45 29.53 10.86
N ARG A 60 12.22 29.17 9.83
CA ARG A 60 13.37 28.26 10.00
C ARG A 60 14.33 28.78 11.08
N GLY A 61 14.70 27.91 12.02
CA GLY A 61 15.61 28.24 13.13
C GLY A 61 14.99 28.99 14.30
N LYS A 62 13.70 29.39 14.25
CA LYS A 62 13.01 30.02 15.39
C LYS A 62 12.56 28.99 16.43
N PRO A 63 12.38 29.37 17.71
CA PRO A 63 11.87 28.46 18.75
C PRO A 63 10.52 27.81 18.41
N GLN A 64 9.65 28.54 17.68
CA GLN A 64 8.31 28.07 17.30
C GLN A 64 8.30 27.21 16.03
N ALA A 65 9.45 27.02 15.37
CA ALA A 65 9.55 26.37 14.07
C ALA A 65 9.07 24.90 14.13
N GLU A 66 9.44 24.18 15.19
CA GLU A 66 9.01 22.79 15.39
C GLU A 66 7.49 22.69 15.43
N LYS A 67 6.83 23.47 16.29
CA LYS A 67 5.36 23.50 16.39
C LYS A 67 4.73 23.85 15.04
N LEU A 68 5.26 24.86 14.34
CA LEU A 68 4.77 25.29 13.03
C LEU A 68 4.82 24.14 12.03
N PHE A 69 5.99 23.53 11.84
CA PHE A 69 6.18 22.50 10.83
C PHE A 69 5.41 21.23 11.15
N TYR A 70 5.26 20.86 12.44
CA TYR A 70 4.40 19.75 12.83
C TYR A 70 2.92 20.01 12.47
N MET A 71 2.37 21.18 12.84
CA MET A 71 0.99 21.55 12.48
C MET A 71 0.80 21.63 10.96
N PHE A 72 1.84 22.05 10.25
CA PHE A 72 1.83 22.13 8.80
C PHE A 72 1.75 20.73 8.16
N SER A 73 2.63 19.81 8.55
CA SER A 73 2.57 18.40 8.10
C SER A 73 1.23 17.76 8.42
N GLN A 74 0.74 17.94 9.64
CA GLN A 74 -0.56 17.43 10.08
C GLN A 74 -1.72 18.01 9.25
N SER A 75 -1.64 19.28 8.84
CA SER A 75 -2.66 19.89 7.99
C SER A 75 -2.71 19.23 6.61
N TYR A 76 -1.56 18.94 5.99
CA TYR A 76 -1.53 18.19 4.73
C TYR A 76 -2.13 16.79 4.89
N TYR A 77 -1.77 16.09 5.98
CA TYR A 77 -2.30 14.76 6.25
C TYR A 77 -3.81 14.75 6.44
N LYS A 78 -4.33 15.65 7.27
CA LYS A 78 -5.77 15.76 7.57
C LYS A 78 -6.60 16.22 6.37
N THR A 79 -5.98 16.86 5.38
CA THR A 79 -6.60 17.21 4.10
C THR A 79 -6.36 16.17 3.01
N LYS A 80 -5.77 15.01 3.37
CA LYS A 80 -5.48 13.88 2.48
C LYS A 80 -4.52 14.22 1.34
N GLN A 81 -3.72 15.28 1.50
CA GLN A 81 -2.66 15.63 0.56
C GLN A 81 -1.41 14.80 0.87
N TYR A 82 -1.54 13.48 0.71
CA TYR A 82 -0.58 12.52 1.28
C TYR A 82 0.83 12.63 0.71
N TYR A 83 0.98 13.01 -0.56
CA TYR A 83 2.30 13.25 -1.15
C TYR A 83 3.03 14.39 -0.42
N LEU A 84 2.34 15.52 -0.22
CA LEU A 84 2.88 16.68 0.51
C LEU A 84 3.06 16.37 1.99
N ALA A 85 2.12 15.63 2.60
CA ALA A 85 2.21 15.21 3.99
C ALA A 85 3.44 14.33 4.23
N GLY A 86 3.66 13.31 3.40
CA GLY A 86 4.82 12.43 3.47
C GLY A 86 6.13 13.21 3.43
N TYR A 87 6.27 14.08 2.43
CA TYR A 87 7.46 14.92 2.28
C TYR A 87 7.67 15.87 3.47
N GLN A 88 6.61 16.54 3.92
CA GLN A 88 6.70 17.51 5.02
C GLN A 88 7.01 16.83 6.37
N PHE A 89 6.49 15.62 6.61
CA PHE A 89 6.82 14.82 7.79
C PHE A 89 8.26 14.30 7.76
N GLU A 90 8.78 13.88 6.61
CA GLU A 90 10.18 13.49 6.47
C GLU A 90 11.12 14.67 6.79
N ALA A 91 10.78 15.86 6.29
CA ALA A 91 11.50 17.09 6.61
C ALA A 91 11.43 17.43 8.11
N PHE A 92 10.26 17.23 8.75
CA PHE A 92 10.10 17.41 10.18
C PHE A 92 10.98 16.47 10.99
N VAL A 93 10.97 15.16 10.69
CA VAL A 93 11.78 14.16 11.40
C VAL A 93 13.27 14.46 11.26
N SER A 94 13.70 14.85 10.07
CA SER A 94 15.09 15.22 9.81
C SER A 94 15.52 16.49 10.54
N GLY A 95 14.63 17.49 10.60
CA GLY A 95 14.91 18.79 11.22
C GLY A 95 14.77 18.80 12.75
N TYR A 96 13.94 17.90 13.32
CA TYR A 96 13.60 17.87 14.74
C TYR A 96 13.71 16.45 15.32
N PRO A 97 14.89 15.79 15.26
CA PRO A 97 15.04 14.40 15.68
C PRO A 97 14.85 14.17 17.19
N ARG A 98 14.88 15.24 18.01
CA ARG A 98 14.65 15.19 19.46
C ARG A 98 13.22 15.60 19.86
N SER A 99 12.34 15.84 18.90
CA SER A 99 10.95 16.21 19.16
C SER A 99 10.21 15.07 19.86
N GLU A 100 9.35 15.40 20.81
CA GLU A 100 8.37 14.45 21.36
C GLU A 100 7.42 13.90 20.28
N LYS A 101 7.30 14.60 19.15
CA LYS A 101 6.47 14.23 18.00
C LYS A 101 7.21 13.44 16.93
N VAL A 102 8.50 13.14 17.12
CA VAL A 102 9.33 12.53 16.07
C VAL A 102 8.81 11.16 15.61
N GLN A 103 8.38 10.30 16.54
CA GLN A 103 7.86 8.98 16.19
C GLN A 103 6.51 9.05 15.48
N GLU A 104 5.60 9.90 15.97
CA GLU A 104 4.30 10.16 15.33
C GLU A 104 4.51 10.71 13.91
N ALA A 105 5.40 11.69 13.75
CA ALA A 105 5.71 12.28 12.46
C ALA A 105 6.34 11.27 11.50
N ALA A 106 7.28 10.43 11.97
CA ALA A 106 7.90 9.39 11.15
C ALA A 106 6.87 8.36 10.67
N PHE A 107 6.00 7.91 11.57
CA PHE A 107 4.89 7.02 11.22
C PHE A 107 3.95 7.68 10.21
N LEU A 108 3.44 8.88 10.49
CA LEU A 108 2.49 9.56 9.60
C LEU A 108 3.10 9.90 8.25
N GLY A 109 4.40 10.19 8.19
CA GLY A 109 5.15 10.37 6.96
C GLY A 109 5.15 9.10 6.11
N ALA A 110 5.58 7.97 6.68
CA ALA A 110 5.56 6.67 6.01
C ALA A 110 4.14 6.22 5.62
N TYR A 111 3.19 6.35 6.55
CA TYR A 111 1.80 5.98 6.35
C TYR A 111 1.12 6.82 5.27
N SER A 112 1.51 8.09 5.09
CA SER A 112 1.02 8.92 3.99
C SER A 112 1.36 8.30 2.62
N TYR A 113 2.58 7.80 2.42
CA TYR A 113 2.92 7.11 1.17
C TYR A 113 2.08 5.86 0.96
N SER A 114 1.71 5.12 2.02
CA SER A 114 0.80 3.97 1.91
C SER A 114 -0.58 4.32 1.33
N LYS A 115 -1.02 5.58 1.48
CA LYS A 115 -2.30 6.06 0.93
C LYS A 115 -2.23 6.41 -0.55
N LEU A 116 -1.03 6.55 -1.12
CA LEU A 116 -0.81 6.76 -2.54
C LEU A 116 -0.81 5.44 -3.32
N SER A 117 -0.58 4.31 -2.64
CA SER A 117 -0.57 2.98 -3.24
C SER A 117 -1.88 2.69 -3.99
N PRO A 118 -1.84 2.45 -5.32
CA PRO A 118 -3.03 2.23 -6.13
C PRO A 118 -3.61 0.83 -5.93
N VAL A 119 -4.66 0.49 -6.68
CA VAL A 119 -5.17 -0.89 -6.76
C VAL A 119 -4.13 -1.81 -7.41
N TYR A 120 -4.19 -3.11 -7.11
CA TYR A 120 -3.15 -4.07 -7.51
C TYR A 120 -2.92 -4.17 -9.03
N SER A 121 -3.94 -3.90 -9.85
CA SER A 121 -3.86 -4.04 -11.30
C SER A 121 -3.00 -2.95 -11.96
N LEU A 122 -2.83 -1.79 -11.32
CA LEU A 122 -2.04 -0.67 -11.84
C LEU A 122 -0.55 -0.80 -11.51
N ASP A 123 0.27 0.15 -11.99
CA ASP A 123 1.68 0.28 -11.60
C ASP A 123 1.82 0.38 -10.07
N GLN A 124 2.85 -0.24 -9.51
CA GLN A 124 3.02 -0.38 -8.06
C GLN A 124 4.21 0.41 -7.50
N ALA A 125 4.76 1.39 -8.23
CA ALA A 125 5.90 2.18 -7.76
C ALA A 125 5.63 2.85 -6.38
N ASP A 126 4.44 3.45 -6.21
CA ASP A 126 4.06 4.07 -4.94
C ASP A 126 3.83 3.03 -3.82
N THR A 127 3.43 1.80 -4.16
CA THR A 127 3.30 0.69 -3.20
C THR A 127 4.67 0.27 -2.67
N VAL A 128 5.65 0.09 -3.56
CA VAL A 128 7.03 -0.26 -3.19
C VAL A 128 7.66 0.84 -2.36
N LYS A 129 7.53 2.10 -2.79
CA LYS A 129 7.98 3.25 -2.01
C LYS A 129 7.36 3.30 -0.62
N ALA A 130 6.06 3.03 -0.50
CA ALA A 130 5.39 3.00 0.79
C ALA A 130 5.94 1.89 1.71
N LEU A 131 6.21 0.70 1.17
CA LEU A 131 6.83 -0.40 1.92
C LEU A 131 8.22 -0.02 2.44
N GLU A 132 9.07 0.59 1.60
CA GLU A 132 10.39 1.07 2.01
C GLU A 132 10.29 2.08 3.17
N LYS A 133 9.36 3.03 3.08
CA LYS A 133 9.17 4.06 4.11
C LYS A 133 8.63 3.48 5.41
N LEU A 134 7.68 2.55 5.34
CA LEU A 134 7.13 1.86 6.51
C LEU A 134 8.19 0.98 7.17
N GLN A 135 8.99 0.26 6.38
CA GLN A 135 10.08 -0.56 6.91
C GLN A 135 11.12 0.31 7.61
N ALA A 136 11.52 1.42 7.00
CA ALA A 136 12.43 2.38 7.64
C ALA A 136 11.86 2.94 8.96
N PHE A 137 10.54 3.16 9.07
CA PHE A 137 9.91 3.51 10.34
C PHE A 137 10.02 2.38 11.37
N ILE A 138 9.69 1.16 10.99
CA ILE A 138 9.74 -0.04 11.86
C ILE A 138 11.17 -0.26 12.37
N ASP A 139 12.18 -0.15 11.50
CA ASP A 139 13.58 -0.37 11.84
C ASP A 139 14.11 0.70 12.80
N ASN A 140 13.73 1.97 12.58
CA ASN A 140 14.21 3.09 13.39
C ASN A 140 13.47 3.20 14.74
N TYR A 141 12.21 2.75 14.82
CA TYR A 141 11.37 2.89 16.00
C TYR A 141 10.67 1.58 16.38
N PRO A 142 11.39 0.47 16.62
CA PRO A 142 10.82 -0.87 16.79
C PRO A 142 9.90 -1.04 18.01
N ASN A 143 9.97 -0.12 18.98
CA ASN A 143 9.14 -0.11 20.19
C ASN A 143 8.06 0.98 20.17
N SER A 144 7.79 1.59 19.01
CA SER A 144 6.80 2.66 18.88
C SER A 144 5.37 2.13 19.08
N GLU A 145 4.49 2.98 19.63
CA GLU A 145 3.05 2.67 19.73
C GLU A 145 2.38 2.47 18.36
N TYR A 146 2.98 3.00 17.29
CA TYR A 146 2.44 2.90 15.92
C TYR A 146 2.87 1.63 15.16
N ILE A 147 3.70 0.77 15.76
CA ILE A 147 4.17 -0.47 15.12
C ILE A 147 3.02 -1.37 14.65
N PRO A 148 1.94 -1.60 15.42
CA PRO A 148 0.82 -2.41 14.94
C PRO A 148 0.18 -1.87 13.65
N GLN A 149 0.01 -0.54 13.56
CA GLN A 149 -0.59 0.11 12.39
C GLN A 149 0.36 0.13 11.19
N ALA A 150 1.67 0.27 11.42
CA ALA A 150 2.68 0.15 10.38
C ALA A 150 2.69 -1.27 9.79
N ASN A 151 2.69 -2.30 10.64
CA ASN A 151 2.64 -3.70 10.22
C ASN A 151 1.36 -4.05 9.45
N GLU A 152 0.20 -3.54 9.88
CA GLU A 152 -1.06 -3.70 9.14
C GLU A 152 -0.96 -3.09 7.73
N ALA A 153 -0.39 -1.88 7.62
CA ALA A 153 -0.17 -1.24 6.33
C ALA A 153 0.79 -2.04 5.45
N VAL A 154 1.91 -2.53 6.00
CA VAL A 154 2.87 -3.40 5.29
C VAL A 154 2.19 -4.66 4.78
N GLN A 155 1.44 -5.37 5.62
CA GLN A 155 0.72 -6.58 5.23
C GLN A 155 -0.27 -6.31 4.09
N LYS A 156 -1.02 -5.21 4.17
CA LYS A 156 -1.98 -4.82 3.13
C LYS A 156 -1.28 -4.50 1.79
N LEU A 157 -0.15 -3.81 1.83
CA LEU A 157 0.61 -3.45 0.63
C LEU A 157 1.27 -4.68 -0.01
N ASN A 158 1.89 -5.56 0.79
CA ASN A 158 2.42 -6.84 0.32
C ASN A 158 1.31 -7.70 -0.32
N GLY A 159 0.12 -7.77 0.30
CA GLY A 159 -1.02 -8.46 -0.29
C GLY A 159 -1.45 -7.93 -1.66
N LYS A 160 -1.23 -6.64 -1.97
CA LYS A 160 -1.46 -6.11 -3.33
C LYS A 160 -0.42 -6.62 -4.32
N LEU A 161 0.86 -6.64 -3.93
CA LEU A 161 1.95 -7.14 -4.77
C LEU A 161 1.77 -8.64 -5.06
N GLU A 162 1.48 -9.42 -4.02
CA GLU A 162 1.16 -10.85 -4.11
C GLU A 162 -0.02 -11.08 -5.07
N LYS A 163 -1.13 -10.37 -4.87
CA LYS A 163 -2.31 -10.51 -5.73
C LYS A 163 -1.99 -10.15 -7.18
N LYS A 164 -1.23 -9.09 -7.43
CA LYS A 164 -0.82 -8.71 -8.80
C LYS A 164 0.00 -9.82 -9.45
N ALA A 165 1.01 -10.33 -8.76
CA ALA A 165 1.87 -11.39 -9.29
C ALA A 165 1.09 -12.67 -9.58
N TYR A 166 0.20 -13.08 -8.66
CA TYR A 166 -0.69 -14.23 -8.84
C TYR A 166 -1.61 -14.07 -10.06
N GLU A 167 -2.31 -12.93 -10.18
CA GLU A 167 -3.25 -12.70 -11.30
C GLU A 167 -2.51 -12.62 -12.64
N ASN A 168 -1.28 -12.12 -12.67
CA ASN A 168 -0.43 -12.16 -13.87
C ASN A 168 -0.09 -13.60 -14.27
N ALA A 169 0.31 -14.45 -13.31
CA ALA A 169 0.59 -15.86 -13.57
C ALA A 169 -0.66 -16.62 -14.05
N LYS A 170 -1.80 -16.37 -13.40
CA LYS A 170 -3.11 -16.92 -13.80
C LYS A 170 -3.58 -16.41 -15.16
N GLY A 171 -3.20 -15.20 -15.55
CA GLY A 171 -3.46 -14.65 -16.88
C GLY A 171 -2.91 -15.55 -17.98
N TYR A 172 -1.67 -16.05 -17.85
CA TYR A 172 -1.07 -16.98 -18.80
C TYR A 172 -1.83 -18.32 -18.88
N ASN A 173 -2.26 -18.86 -17.74
CA ASN A 173 -3.11 -20.06 -17.70
C ASN A 173 -4.42 -19.81 -18.46
N THR A 174 -5.07 -18.66 -18.23
CA THR A 174 -6.35 -18.29 -18.83
C THR A 174 -6.28 -18.19 -20.36
N ILE A 175 -5.18 -17.67 -20.90
CA ILE A 175 -4.97 -17.57 -22.36
C ILE A 175 -4.34 -18.83 -22.96
N SER A 176 -4.26 -19.94 -22.22
CA SER A 176 -3.66 -21.21 -22.62
C SER A 176 -2.15 -21.16 -22.92
N ASP A 177 -1.44 -20.12 -22.49
CA ASP A 177 0.02 -20.09 -22.53
C ASP A 177 0.60 -20.83 -21.31
N TYR A 178 0.43 -22.15 -21.33
CA TYR A 178 0.72 -22.99 -20.18
C TYR A 178 2.20 -23.03 -19.80
N LYS A 179 3.13 -22.86 -20.75
CA LYS A 179 4.56 -22.81 -20.44
C LYS A 179 4.90 -21.57 -19.62
N SER A 180 4.43 -20.41 -20.07
CA SER A 180 4.62 -19.15 -19.34
C SER A 180 3.91 -19.18 -18.01
N ALA A 181 2.71 -19.80 -17.92
CA ALA A 181 1.99 -19.97 -16.67
C ALA A 181 2.78 -20.78 -15.63
N ILE A 182 3.36 -21.92 -16.02
CA ILE A 182 4.17 -22.76 -15.12
C ILE A 182 5.34 -21.95 -14.54
N ILE A 183 6.09 -21.25 -15.41
CA ILE A 183 7.24 -20.42 -15.00
C ILE A 183 6.78 -19.28 -14.09
N ALA A 184 5.69 -18.59 -14.46
CA ALA A 184 5.17 -17.48 -13.68
C ALA A 184 4.68 -17.90 -12.29
N PHE A 185 4.05 -19.09 -12.17
CA PHE A 185 3.68 -19.64 -10.87
C PHE A 185 4.89 -20.10 -10.06
N ASP A 186 5.94 -20.63 -10.70
CA ASP A 186 7.19 -20.94 -10.02
C ASP A 186 7.84 -19.70 -9.41
N ASN A 187 7.94 -18.62 -10.19
CA ASN A 187 8.44 -17.34 -9.69
C ASN A 187 7.54 -16.81 -8.57
N PHE A 188 6.23 -16.85 -8.73
CA PHE A 188 5.29 -16.41 -7.69
C PHE A 188 5.48 -17.17 -6.36
N ILE A 189 5.62 -18.50 -6.41
CA ILE A 189 5.81 -19.32 -5.20
C ILE A 189 7.18 -19.06 -4.55
N ALA A 190 8.21 -18.78 -5.36
CA ALA A 190 9.55 -18.44 -4.89
C ALA A 190 9.59 -17.05 -4.24
N ASP A 191 8.97 -16.05 -4.87
CA ASP A 191 8.95 -14.66 -4.42
C ASP A 191 8.04 -14.47 -3.18
N PHE A 192 6.97 -15.26 -3.06
CA PHE A 192 5.96 -15.13 -2.01
C PHE A 192 5.69 -16.46 -1.27
N PRO A 193 6.68 -17.06 -0.58
CA PRO A 193 6.57 -18.41 -0.04
C PRO A 193 5.51 -18.58 1.06
N GLY A 194 5.14 -17.49 1.74
CA GLY A 194 4.13 -17.43 2.81
C GLY A 194 2.76 -16.87 2.39
N THR A 195 2.53 -16.62 1.10
CA THR A 195 1.26 -16.07 0.62
C THR A 195 0.08 -17.01 0.86
N PRO A 196 -1.10 -16.51 1.24
CA PRO A 196 -2.31 -17.33 1.31
C PRO A 196 -2.76 -17.87 -0.05
N LEU A 197 -2.24 -17.33 -1.16
CA LEU A 197 -2.57 -17.76 -2.53
C LEU A 197 -1.76 -18.98 -2.99
N LYS A 198 -0.88 -19.54 -2.14
CA LYS A 198 0.02 -20.63 -2.51
C LYS A 198 -0.71 -21.90 -2.93
N GLU A 199 -1.81 -22.24 -2.26
CA GLU A 199 -2.66 -23.39 -2.64
C GLU A 199 -3.17 -23.23 -4.08
N ASP A 200 -3.71 -22.05 -4.39
CA ASP A 200 -4.30 -21.75 -5.70
C ASP A 200 -3.21 -21.71 -6.77
N ALA A 201 -2.05 -21.12 -6.47
CA ALA A 201 -0.91 -21.08 -7.38
C ALA A 201 -0.38 -22.49 -7.73
N LEU A 202 -0.25 -23.37 -6.74
CA LEU A 202 0.15 -24.76 -6.96
C LEU A 202 -0.87 -25.50 -7.81
N PHE A 203 -2.16 -25.29 -7.57
CA PHE A 203 -3.21 -25.89 -8.38
C PHE A 203 -3.19 -25.39 -9.82
N TYR A 204 -3.13 -24.08 -10.07
CA TYR A 204 -3.11 -23.56 -11.44
C TYR A 204 -1.81 -23.87 -12.18
N LYS A 205 -0.68 -24.01 -11.46
CA LYS A 205 0.55 -24.58 -12.03
C LYS A 205 0.33 -26.02 -12.49
N TYR A 206 -0.30 -26.85 -11.66
CA TYR A 206 -0.64 -28.22 -12.02
C TYR A 206 -1.61 -28.28 -13.21
N ASP A 207 -2.66 -27.47 -13.20
CA ASP A 207 -3.62 -27.34 -14.30
C ASP A 207 -2.91 -26.97 -15.62
N SER A 208 -1.99 -25.99 -15.60
CA SER A 208 -1.19 -25.67 -16.78
C SER A 208 -0.27 -26.81 -17.22
N ALA A 209 0.41 -27.49 -16.28
CA ALA A 209 1.26 -28.64 -16.62
C ALA A 209 0.47 -29.79 -17.24
N TYR A 210 -0.70 -30.10 -16.68
CA TYR A 210 -1.64 -31.08 -17.19
C TYR A 210 -2.09 -30.72 -18.61
N GLN A 211 -2.64 -29.51 -18.81
CA GLN A 211 -3.14 -29.07 -20.12
C GLN A 211 -2.04 -29.05 -21.18
N LEU A 212 -0.82 -28.65 -20.81
CA LEU A 212 0.33 -28.71 -21.70
C LEU A 212 0.66 -30.16 -22.07
N ALA A 213 0.63 -31.10 -21.13
CA ALA A 213 0.95 -32.51 -21.36
C ALA A 213 -0.07 -33.21 -22.27
N ILE A 214 -1.37 -33.12 -21.94
CA ILE A 214 -2.41 -33.85 -22.67
C ILE A 214 -2.62 -33.36 -24.11
N ASN A 215 -2.25 -32.11 -24.40
CA ASN A 215 -2.34 -31.49 -25.72
C ASN A 215 -0.99 -31.54 -26.48
N SER A 216 -0.02 -32.33 -26.01
CA SER A 216 1.29 -32.43 -26.63
C SER A 216 1.35 -33.41 -27.80
N VAL A 217 2.29 -33.17 -28.70
CA VAL A 217 2.75 -34.20 -29.65
C VAL A 217 3.44 -35.35 -28.89
N PRO A 218 3.40 -36.60 -29.39
CA PRO A 218 3.92 -37.77 -28.69
C PRO A 218 5.38 -37.61 -28.23
N SER A 219 6.24 -36.98 -29.03
CA SER A 219 7.66 -36.79 -28.72
C SER A 219 7.95 -35.90 -27.51
N LYS A 220 6.95 -35.16 -27.00
CA LYS A 220 7.08 -34.29 -25.82
C LYS A 220 6.14 -34.70 -24.68
N MET A 221 5.25 -35.65 -24.93
CA MET A 221 4.16 -35.97 -24.03
C MET A 221 4.65 -36.61 -22.74
N GLU A 222 5.51 -37.63 -22.83
CA GLU A 222 6.06 -38.34 -21.66
C GLU A 222 6.73 -37.40 -20.65
N GLU A 223 7.67 -36.57 -21.11
CA GLU A 223 8.34 -35.57 -20.27
C GLU A 223 7.33 -34.64 -19.57
N ARG A 224 6.34 -34.13 -20.32
CA ARG A 224 5.35 -33.19 -19.79
C ARG A 224 4.35 -33.85 -18.84
N LEU A 225 4.02 -35.12 -19.06
CA LEU A 225 3.21 -35.90 -18.13
C LEU A 225 3.93 -36.06 -16.78
N HIS A 226 5.24 -36.33 -16.77
CA HIS A 226 6.03 -36.34 -15.54
C HIS A 226 6.11 -34.98 -14.84
N VAL A 227 6.19 -33.89 -15.59
CA VAL A 227 6.09 -32.53 -15.03
C VAL A 227 4.72 -32.33 -14.36
N ALA A 228 3.63 -32.77 -15.00
CA ALA A 228 2.28 -32.69 -14.43
C ALA A 228 2.16 -33.53 -13.15
N GLN A 229 2.66 -34.77 -13.17
CA GLN A 229 2.67 -35.66 -12.01
C GLN A 229 3.45 -35.06 -10.82
N THR A 230 4.59 -34.41 -11.11
CA THR A 230 5.38 -33.71 -10.09
C THR A 230 4.62 -32.52 -9.51
N ALA A 231 3.94 -31.73 -10.36
CA ALA A 231 3.14 -30.59 -9.90
C ALA A 231 1.95 -31.04 -9.03
N TYR A 232 1.28 -32.14 -9.38
CA TYR A 232 0.25 -32.77 -8.54
C TYR A 232 0.79 -33.22 -7.18
N ALA A 233 1.93 -33.92 -7.17
CA ALA A 233 2.57 -34.36 -5.94
C ALA A 233 2.94 -33.18 -5.04
N ASN A 234 3.42 -32.08 -5.62
CA ASN A 234 3.74 -30.86 -4.88
C ASN A 234 2.49 -30.19 -4.27
N LEU A 235 1.36 -30.16 -4.99
CA LEU A 235 0.09 -29.68 -4.45
C LEU A 235 -0.35 -30.49 -3.23
N LEU A 236 -0.37 -31.83 -3.34
CA LEU A 236 -0.79 -32.69 -2.23
C LEU A 236 0.20 -32.70 -1.07
N LYS A 237 1.50 -32.56 -1.34
CA LYS A 237 2.52 -32.39 -0.30
C LYS A 237 2.31 -31.08 0.48
N PHE A 238 1.92 -30.01 -0.20
CA PHE A 238 1.61 -28.74 0.45
C PHE A 238 0.30 -28.82 1.24
N LYS A 239 -0.74 -29.42 0.65
CA LYS A 239 -2.05 -29.54 1.27
C LYS A 239 -2.82 -30.75 0.70
N SER A 240 -2.86 -31.83 1.48
CA SER A 240 -3.49 -33.09 1.08
C SER A 240 -5.01 -33.00 0.97
N ASP A 241 -5.64 -32.13 1.76
CA ASP A 241 -7.08 -31.83 1.78
C ASP A 241 -7.40 -30.55 0.99
N THR A 242 -6.63 -30.27 -0.06
CA THR A 242 -6.84 -29.10 -0.90
C THR A 242 -8.28 -29.03 -1.40
N LYS A 243 -8.82 -27.80 -1.52
CA LYS A 243 -10.15 -27.57 -2.10
C LYS A 243 -10.28 -28.04 -3.55
N TYR A 244 -9.16 -28.36 -4.20
CA TYR A 244 -9.11 -28.87 -5.57
C TYR A 244 -8.96 -30.40 -5.66
N LYS A 245 -9.03 -31.14 -4.55
CA LYS A 245 -8.63 -32.56 -4.48
C LYS A 245 -9.30 -33.42 -5.54
N GLU A 246 -10.62 -33.36 -5.63
CA GLU A 246 -11.41 -34.18 -6.57
C GLU A 246 -10.97 -33.94 -8.02
N LYS A 247 -10.92 -32.67 -8.45
CA LYS A 247 -10.48 -32.30 -9.80
C LYS A 247 -9.02 -32.68 -10.05
N ALA A 248 -8.14 -32.48 -9.06
CA ALA A 248 -6.73 -32.80 -9.20
C ALA A 248 -6.48 -34.30 -9.34
N ASP A 249 -7.22 -35.12 -8.60
CA ASP A 249 -7.16 -36.58 -8.66
C ASP A 249 -7.65 -37.10 -10.01
N GLU A 250 -8.76 -36.56 -10.52
CA GLU A 250 -9.28 -36.91 -11.85
C GLU A 250 -8.26 -36.64 -12.96
N MET A 251 -7.65 -35.45 -12.93
CA MET A 251 -6.59 -35.08 -13.86
C MET A 251 -5.38 -36.02 -13.74
N ASN A 252 -5.00 -36.40 -12.52
CA ASN A 252 -3.84 -37.27 -12.29
C ASN A 252 -4.10 -38.71 -12.74
N ALA A 253 -5.31 -39.24 -12.56
CA ALA A 253 -5.69 -40.56 -13.05
C ALA A 253 -5.55 -40.65 -14.58
N ARG A 254 -5.90 -39.58 -15.31
CA ARG A 254 -5.63 -39.50 -16.75
C ARG A 254 -4.14 -39.45 -17.06
N VAL A 255 -3.37 -38.66 -16.32
CA VAL A 255 -1.90 -38.57 -16.49
C VAL A 255 -1.25 -39.95 -16.34
N GLU A 256 -1.64 -40.71 -15.32
CA GLU A 256 -1.16 -42.07 -15.07
C GLU A 256 -1.53 -43.02 -16.21
N THR A 257 -2.76 -42.94 -16.70
CA THR A 257 -3.23 -43.73 -17.85
C THR A 257 -2.44 -43.42 -19.11
N ASP A 258 -2.15 -42.14 -19.38
CA ASP A 258 -1.38 -41.74 -20.56
C ASP A 258 0.10 -42.12 -20.44
N LEU A 259 0.69 -42.10 -19.23
CA LEU A 259 2.07 -42.56 -18.98
C LEU A 259 2.26 -44.06 -19.24
N GLN A 260 1.25 -44.90 -18.99
CA GLN A 260 1.32 -46.34 -19.28
C GLN A 260 1.60 -46.64 -20.76
N LYS A 261 1.24 -45.72 -21.68
CA LYS A 261 1.50 -45.87 -23.12
C LYS A 261 2.98 -45.74 -23.47
N PHE A 262 3.80 -45.19 -22.58
CA PHE A 262 5.25 -45.03 -22.74
C PHE A 262 6.06 -46.09 -21.98
N THR A 263 5.41 -46.83 -21.08
CA THR A 263 6.04 -47.92 -20.34
C THR A 263 6.03 -49.18 -21.22
N LYS A 264 7.20 -49.60 -21.69
CA LYS A 264 7.38 -50.85 -22.45
C LYS A 264 7.47 -52.07 -21.53
#